data_AF-A0A143B268-F1
#
_entry.id   AF-A0A143B268-F1
#
_cell.length_a   1.000
_cell.length_b   1.000
_cell.length_c   1.000
_cell.angle_alpha   90.00
_cell.angle_beta   90.00
_cell.angle_gamma   90.00
#
_symmetry.space_group_name_H-M   'P 1'
#
loop_
_entity.id
_entity.type
_entity.pdbx_description
1 polymer ?
#
loop_
_entity_poly.entity_id
_entity_poly.type
_entity_poly.pdbx_seq_one_letter_code
_entity_poly.pdbx_strand_id
1 'polypeptide(L)'
;MAEQVLWLQAKDPRNWQVVAGGAAGELRYDPAQGVFRFSAHGLAPQSDYALVRHNDKPRDGQVLAVGRSDLDGQLQLQGNWQLWSQKFWLLPVADLTLEGSRAELKAWHPRHYLFENRRLGEDG
;
A
#
# COMPACT_ATOMS: atom_id res chain seq x y z
N MET A 1 -7.14 19.97 10.62
CA MET A 1 -6.68 19.61 9.26
C MET A 1 -7.68 18.61 8.70
N ALA A 2 -7.93 18.60 7.39
CA ALA A 2 -8.88 17.67 6.77
C ALA A 2 -8.26 16.26 6.60
N GLU A 3 -9.09 15.22 6.64
CA GLU A 3 -8.69 13.84 6.31
C GLU A 3 -8.17 13.79 4.87
N GLN A 4 -7.08 13.07 4.66
CA GLN A 4 -6.46 12.87 3.36
C GLN A 4 -6.76 11.47 2.85
N VAL A 5 -7.05 11.34 1.55
CA VAL A 5 -7.39 10.07 0.91
C VAL A 5 -6.43 9.79 -0.24
N LEU A 6 -5.94 8.55 -0.32
CA LEU A 6 -5.13 8.03 -1.41
C LEU A 6 -5.70 6.67 -1.84
N TRP A 7 -5.86 6.47 -3.15
CA TRP A 7 -6.27 5.17 -3.69
C TRP A 7 -5.05 4.39 -4.14
N LEU A 8 -5.01 3.11 -3.78
CA LEU A 8 -4.02 2.14 -4.23
C LEU A 8 -4.73 1.18 -5.18
N GLN A 9 -4.18 0.97 -6.38
CA GLN A 9 -4.85 0.23 -7.45
C GLN A 9 -3.91 -0.76 -8.11
N ALA A 10 -4.45 -1.91 -8.51
CA ALA A 10 -3.75 -2.84 -9.40
C ALA A 10 -3.50 -2.16 -10.76
N LYS A 11 -2.29 -2.33 -11.30
CA LYS A 11 -1.88 -1.78 -12.60
C LYS A 11 -1.30 -2.88 -13.49
N ASP A 12 -1.55 -2.83 -14.80
CA ASP A 12 -0.90 -3.76 -15.73
C ASP A 12 0.57 -3.33 -15.90
N PRO A 13 1.56 -4.15 -15.52
CA PRO A 13 2.97 -3.78 -15.64
C PRO A 13 3.44 -3.56 -17.08
N ARG A 14 2.64 -3.93 -18.08
CA ARG A 14 2.97 -3.68 -19.50
C ARG A 14 2.81 -2.22 -19.90
N ASN A 15 1.85 -1.51 -19.30
CA ASN A 15 1.48 -0.14 -19.71
C ASN A 15 1.18 0.80 -18.53
N TRP A 16 1.25 0.30 -17.29
CA TRP A 16 0.97 1.01 -16.05
C TRP A 16 -0.45 1.60 -15.93
N GLN A 17 -1.38 1.14 -16.76
CA GLN A 17 -2.78 1.50 -16.66
C GLN A 17 -3.46 0.72 -15.53
N VAL A 18 -4.44 1.35 -14.89
CA VAL A 18 -5.27 0.72 -13.86
C VAL A 18 -6.01 -0.47 -14.47
N VAL A 19 -6.01 -1.61 -13.77
CA VAL A 19 -6.78 -2.78 -14.16
C VAL A 19 -8.23 -2.56 -13.76
N ALA A 20 -9.13 -2.41 -14.73
CA ALA A 20 -10.56 -2.26 -14.48
C ALA A 20 -11.12 -3.51 -13.77
N GLY A 21 -11.83 -3.31 -12.65
CA GLY A 21 -12.32 -4.41 -11.80
C GLY A 21 -11.22 -5.19 -11.07
N GLY A 22 -9.97 -4.74 -11.13
CA GLY A 22 -8.87 -5.32 -10.36
C GLY A 22 -8.94 -4.95 -8.88
N ALA A 23 -8.01 -5.53 -8.11
CA ALA A 23 -7.84 -5.22 -6.70
C ALA A 23 -7.58 -3.71 -6.48
N ALA A 24 -8.14 -3.18 -5.39
CA ALA A 24 -8.00 -1.78 -5.03
C ALA A 24 -8.12 -1.57 -3.53
N GLY A 25 -7.58 -0.46 -3.04
CA GLY A 25 -7.71 -0.05 -1.65
C GLY A 25 -7.73 1.45 -1.46
N GLU A 26 -8.33 1.87 -0.36
CA GLU A 26 -8.45 3.25 0.08
C GLU A 26 -7.62 3.43 1.35
N LEU A 27 -6.64 4.34 1.30
CA LEU A 27 -5.84 4.79 2.43
C LEU A 27 -6.39 6.15 2.88
N ARG A 28 -6.94 6.19 4.09
CA ARG A 28 -7.39 7.40 4.78
C ARG A 28 -6.41 7.77 5.87
N TYR A 29 -6.07 9.05 5.96
CA TYR A 29 -5.14 9.58 6.96
C TYR A 29 -5.71 10.80 7.66
N ASP A 30 -5.72 10.75 8.99
CA ASP A 30 -6.03 11.86 9.86
C ASP A 30 -4.73 12.55 10.30
N PRO A 31 -4.34 13.68 9.69
CA PRO A 31 -3.15 14.42 10.09
C PRO A 31 -3.22 15.06 11.47
N ALA A 32 -4.42 15.26 12.05
CA ALA A 32 -4.54 15.80 13.40
C ALA A 32 -4.18 14.74 14.45
N GLN A 33 -4.46 13.46 14.16
CA GLN A 33 -4.17 12.35 15.06
C GLN A 33 -2.90 11.58 14.70
N GLY A 34 -2.39 11.74 13.46
CA GLY A 34 -1.29 10.91 12.97
C GLY A 34 -1.70 9.45 12.80
N VAL A 35 -2.96 9.20 12.46
CA VAL A 35 -3.55 7.85 12.35
C VAL A 35 -3.99 7.61 10.91
N PHE A 36 -3.70 6.41 10.40
CA PHE A 36 -4.24 5.96 9.12
C PHE A 36 -5.14 4.74 9.27
N ARG A 37 -6.08 4.62 8.33
CA ARG A 37 -6.88 3.42 8.08
C ARG A 37 -6.74 3.06 6.61
N PHE A 38 -6.53 1.80 6.32
CA PHE A 38 -6.47 1.25 4.99
C PHE A 38 -7.48 0.13 4.84
N SER A 39 -8.25 0.15 3.77
CA SER A 39 -9.15 -0.93 3.40
C SER A 39 -8.91 -1.33 1.95
N ALA A 40 -8.82 -2.62 1.67
CA ALA A 40 -8.64 -3.13 0.32
C ALA A 40 -9.53 -4.34 0.05
N HIS A 41 -9.85 -4.54 -1.23
CA HIS A 41 -10.67 -5.63 -1.73
C HIS A 41 -10.06 -6.24 -3.01
N GLY A 42 -10.54 -7.42 -3.38
CA GLY A 42 -10.09 -8.12 -4.58
C GLY A 42 -8.67 -8.69 -4.47
N LEU A 43 -8.13 -8.78 -3.25
CA LEU A 43 -6.83 -9.38 -2.97
C LEU A 43 -6.91 -10.90 -3.05
N ALA A 44 -5.76 -11.57 -3.10
CA ALA A 44 -5.72 -13.02 -2.93
C ALA A 44 -6.26 -13.35 -1.52
N PRO A 45 -7.23 -14.27 -1.38
CA PRO A 45 -7.75 -14.64 -0.07
C PRO A 45 -6.69 -15.21 0.86
N GLN A 46 -6.90 -15.04 2.18
CA GLN A 46 -6.07 -15.62 3.23
C GLN A 46 -4.55 -15.40 3.05
N SER A 47 -4.15 -14.25 2.51
CA SER A 47 -2.77 -13.93 2.15
C SER A 47 -2.25 -12.76 2.99
N ASP A 48 -0.98 -12.82 3.38
CA ASP A 48 -0.36 -11.75 4.18
C ASP A 48 0.13 -10.61 3.28
N TYR A 49 -0.21 -9.38 3.67
CA TYR A 49 0.13 -8.15 2.97
C TYR A 49 0.77 -7.14 3.91
N ALA A 50 1.69 -6.34 3.38
CA ALA A 50 2.26 -5.18 4.04
C ALA A 50 1.90 -3.91 3.28
N LEU A 51 1.41 -2.90 4.00
CA LEU A 51 1.36 -1.53 3.50
C LEU A 51 2.72 -0.89 3.73
N VAL A 52 3.40 -0.54 2.65
CA VAL A 52 4.78 -0.06 2.65
C VAL A 52 4.84 1.33 2.04
N ARG A 53 5.49 2.25 2.75
CA ARG A 53 5.84 3.56 2.23
C ARG A 53 7.24 3.49 1.62
N HIS A 54 7.35 3.78 0.34
CA HIS A 54 8.61 3.74 -0.39
C HIS A 54 9.20 5.14 -0.55
N ASN A 55 10.51 5.23 -0.35
CA ASN A 55 11.31 6.34 -0.88
C ASN A 55 11.44 6.22 -2.40
N ASP A 56 12.11 7.19 -3.04
CA ASP A 56 12.40 7.12 -4.48
C ASP A 56 13.23 5.88 -4.90
N LYS A 57 13.70 5.09 -3.93
CA LYS A 57 14.29 3.76 -4.12
C LYS A 57 13.23 2.67 -3.88
N PRO A 58 12.64 2.06 -4.92
CA PRO A 58 11.53 1.11 -4.77
C PRO A 58 11.92 -0.22 -4.09
N ARG A 59 13.22 -0.53 -3.98
CA ARG A 59 13.71 -1.74 -3.29
C ARG A 59 13.64 -1.63 -1.77
N ASP A 60 13.71 -0.42 -1.22
CA ASP A 60 13.67 -0.18 0.21
C ASP A 60 12.39 0.56 0.58
N GLY A 61 11.74 0.12 1.65
CA GLY A 61 10.52 0.74 2.14
C GLY A 61 10.41 0.66 3.65
N GLN A 62 9.47 1.43 4.18
CA GLN A 62 9.07 1.38 5.57
C GLN A 62 7.70 0.74 5.70
N VAL A 63 7.62 -0.33 6.49
CA VAL A 63 6.37 -1.00 6.83
C VAL A 63 5.55 -0.11 7.73
N LEU A 64 4.31 0.18 7.32
CA LEU A 64 3.36 0.94 8.12
C LEU A 64 2.44 0.01 8.91
N ALA A 65 2.00 -1.07 8.26
CA ALA A 65 1.19 -2.12 8.87
C ALA A 65 1.31 -3.42 8.07
N VAL A 66 1.06 -4.54 8.74
CA VAL A 66 0.95 -5.87 8.15
C VAL A 66 -0.38 -6.47 8.58
N GLY A 67 -1.01 -7.23 7.70
CA GLY A 67 -2.24 -7.94 8.01
C GLY A 67 -2.54 -8.98 6.96
N ARG A 68 -3.55 -9.80 7.24
CA ARG A 68 -3.96 -10.91 6.40
C ARG A 68 -5.32 -10.62 5.78
N SER A 69 -5.46 -10.85 4.47
CA SER A 69 -6.77 -10.79 3.84
C SER A 69 -7.68 -11.91 4.35
N ASP A 70 -8.99 -11.69 4.35
CA ASP A 70 -9.97 -12.71 4.70
C ASP A 70 -10.27 -13.67 3.53
N LEU A 71 -11.31 -14.48 3.67
CA LEU A 71 -11.75 -15.45 2.65
C LEU A 71 -12.30 -14.77 1.38
N ASP A 72 -12.79 -13.53 1.50
CA ASP A 72 -13.37 -12.76 0.41
C ASP A 72 -12.34 -11.80 -0.24
N GLY A 73 -11.07 -11.88 0.19
CA GLY A 73 -10.00 -11.01 -0.31
C GLY A 73 -10.10 -9.58 0.20
N GLN A 74 -10.77 -9.36 1.33
CA GLN A 74 -10.81 -8.07 2.02
C GLN A 74 -9.65 -7.96 3.00
N LEU A 75 -9.08 -6.77 3.13
CA LEU A 75 -8.02 -6.46 4.08
C LEU A 75 -8.31 -5.13 4.76
N GLN A 76 -8.15 -5.10 6.08
CA GLN A 76 -8.17 -3.86 6.86
C GLN A 76 -6.85 -3.72 7.62
N LEU A 77 -6.22 -2.55 7.51
CA LEU A 77 -5.02 -2.19 8.25
C LEU A 77 -5.23 -0.83 8.93
N GLN A 78 -4.59 -0.64 10.07
CA GLN A 78 -4.55 0.65 10.75
C GLN A 78 -3.22 0.81 11.46
N GLY A 79 -2.82 2.06 11.67
CA GLY A 79 -1.58 2.35 12.38
C GLY A 79 -1.38 3.84 12.57
N ASN A 80 -0.27 4.17 13.22
CA ASN A 80 0.17 5.55 13.40
C ASN A 80 1.23 5.89 12.35
N TRP A 81 1.09 7.04 11.72
CA TRP A 81 2.03 7.55 10.75
C TRP A 81 1.96 9.06 10.71
N GLN A 82 3.09 9.75 10.64
CA GLN A 82 3.12 11.22 10.72
C GLN A 82 3.47 11.90 9.39
N LEU A 83 3.87 11.13 8.37
CA LEU A 83 4.46 11.68 7.15
C LEU A 83 3.69 11.28 5.89
N TRP A 84 2.67 12.04 5.54
CA TRP A 84 1.89 11.81 4.31
C TRP A 84 2.62 12.29 3.05
N SER A 85 3.66 11.58 2.65
CA SER A 85 4.47 11.91 1.48
C SER A 85 5.02 10.68 0.77
N GLN A 86 5.39 10.88 -0.50
CA GLN A 86 5.96 9.88 -1.40
C GLN A 86 4.97 8.80 -1.84
N LYS A 87 5.43 7.54 -1.93
CA LYS A 87 4.72 6.43 -2.57
C LYS A 87 4.27 5.42 -1.55
N PHE A 88 3.09 4.86 -1.74
CA PHE A 88 2.46 3.90 -0.82
C PHE A 88 2.00 2.71 -1.63
N TRP A 89 2.58 1.55 -1.35
CA TRP A 89 2.29 0.30 -2.03
C TRP A 89 1.74 -0.72 -1.05
N LEU A 90 0.81 -1.54 -1.52
CA LEU A 90 0.44 -2.78 -0.84
C LEU A 90 1.11 -3.94 -1.55
N LEU A 91 1.92 -4.70 -0.82
CA LEU A 91 2.66 -5.85 -1.38
C LEU A 91 2.35 -7.12 -0.57
N PRO A 92 2.29 -8.30 -1.21
CA PRO A 92 2.35 -9.57 -0.52
C PRO A 92 3.63 -9.65 0.32
N VAL A 93 3.51 -10.08 1.58
CA VAL A 93 4.69 -10.29 2.46
C VAL A 93 5.65 -11.33 1.87
N ALA A 94 5.14 -12.26 1.06
CA ALA A 94 5.94 -13.23 0.33
C ALA A 94 7.01 -12.60 -0.59
N ASP A 95 6.80 -11.36 -1.06
CA ASP A 95 7.74 -10.63 -1.92
C ASP A 95 8.69 -9.71 -1.14
N LEU A 96 8.59 -9.72 0.19
CA LEU A 96 9.37 -8.87 1.09
C LEU A 96 10.30 -9.68 2.00
N THR A 97 11.40 -9.06 2.38
CA THR A 97 12.15 -9.34 3.61
C THR A 97 11.79 -8.24 4.60
N LEU A 98 11.28 -8.61 5.79
CA LEU A 98 10.88 -7.66 6.83
C LEU A 98 11.87 -7.70 7.99
N GLU A 99 12.42 -6.54 8.35
CA GLU A 99 13.34 -6.36 9.48
C GLU A 99 12.88 -5.18 10.33
N GLY A 100 12.14 -5.45 11.40
CA GLY A 100 11.50 -4.40 12.20
C GLY A 100 10.51 -3.60 11.34
N SER A 101 10.75 -2.29 11.20
CA SER A 101 9.94 -1.41 10.34
C SER A 101 10.49 -1.30 8.91
N ARG A 102 11.58 -1.98 8.57
CA ARG A 102 12.15 -1.98 7.21
C ARG A 102 11.52 -3.10 6.39
N ALA A 103 11.18 -2.78 5.14
CA ALA A 103 10.86 -3.73 4.09
C ALA A 103 11.91 -3.65 2.98
N GLU A 104 12.44 -4.79 2.57
CA GLU A 104 13.24 -4.92 1.36
C GLU A 104 12.50 -5.81 0.36
N LEU A 105 12.38 -5.34 -0.87
CA LEU A 105 11.76 -6.10 -1.95
C LEU A 105 12.71 -7.20 -2.45
N LYS A 106 12.37 -8.47 -2.23
CA LYS A 106 13.16 -9.63 -2.69
C LYS A 106 12.65 -10.24 -4.00
N ALA A 107 11.42 -9.94 -4.40
CA ALA A 107 10.83 -10.35 -5.67
C ALA A 107 9.97 -9.24 -6.27
N TRP A 108 9.83 -9.21 -7.61
CA TRP A 108 9.05 -8.20 -8.31
C TRP A 108 7.90 -8.84 -9.10
N HIS A 109 6.73 -8.88 -8.47
CA HIS A 109 5.47 -9.39 -9.03
C HIS A 109 4.40 -8.28 -9.06
N PRO A 110 4.58 -7.21 -9.87
CA PRO A 110 3.72 -6.02 -9.84
C PRO A 110 2.24 -6.29 -10.14
N ARG A 111 1.90 -7.42 -10.75
CA ARG A 111 0.51 -7.84 -10.95
C ARG A 111 -0.22 -8.14 -9.64
N HIS A 112 0.51 -8.39 -8.55
CA HIS A 112 -0.05 -8.70 -7.23
C HIS A 112 -0.03 -7.50 -6.27
N TYR A 113 0.40 -6.32 -6.74
CA TYR A 113 0.60 -5.14 -5.90
C TYR A 113 -0.50 -4.12 -6.15
N LEU A 114 -0.73 -3.27 -5.15
CA LEU A 114 -1.51 -2.05 -5.33
C LEU A 114 -0.56 -0.84 -5.27
N PHE A 115 -0.66 0.04 -6.26
CA PHE A 115 0.17 1.24 -6.37
C PHE A 115 -0.69 2.50 -6.20
N GLU A 116 -0.11 3.56 -5.65
CA GLU A 116 -0.80 4.83 -5.52
C GLU A 116 -1.35 5.36 -6.87
N ASN A 117 -2.55 5.93 -6.84
CA ASN A 117 -3.18 6.53 -8.02
C ASN A 117 -2.59 7.92 -8.36
N ARG A 118 -1.95 8.58 -7.39
CA ARG A 118 -1.23 9.84 -7.54
C ARG A 118 -0.02 9.87 -6.60
N ARG A 119 1.01 10.63 -6.96
CA ARG A 119 2.14 10.90 -6.07
C ARG A 119 1.72 11.87 -4.97
N LEU A 120 2.29 11.70 -3.78
CA LEU A 120 2.15 12.66 -2.68
C LEU A 120 3.42 13.51 -2.57
N GLY A 121 3.25 14.84 -2.61
CA GLY A 121 4.36 15.80 -2.54
C GLY A 121 4.72 16.54 -3.84
N GLU A 122 3.83 16.57 -4.83
CA GLU A 122 3.95 17.46 -6.02
C GLU A 122 3.06 18.72 -5.92
N ASP A 123 2.58 19.07 -4.72
CA ASP A 123 2.06 20.41 -4.45
C ASP A 123 3.19 21.23 -3.80
N GLY A 124 3.93 21.94 -4.65
CA GLY A 124 4.76 23.09 -4.26
C GLY A 124 3.94 24.36 -4.20
#